data_AF-X1K9E6-F1
#
_entry.id   AF-X1K9E6-F1
#
_cell.length_a   1.000
_cell.length_b   1.000
_cell.length_c   1.000
_cell.angle_alpha   90.00
_cell.angle_beta   90.00
_cell.angle_gamma   90.00
#
_symmetry.space_group_name_H-M   'P 1'
#
loop_
_entity.id
_entity.type
_entity.pdbx_description
1 polymer ?
#
loop_
_entity_poly.entity_id
_entity_poly.type
_entity_poly.pdbx_seq_one_letter_code
_entity_poly.pdbx_strand_id
1 'polypeptide(L)'
;IFPGASSYEIMVLPNFETMTPELLKRITLLVEKGATIIASPPVKSPSLSNYPECDQEVKGLSKKLWGSLNIPDQLSTVKYEKGEIYWGGELSKGYSDSTLYPDYESTARILGKMNIKEDFVSEGDNIRFGHRRTEERDIYFVANRTEEYQKTKCIFRQSIPSLPIIHFRILLF
;
A
#
# COMPACT_ATOMS: atom_id res chain seq x y z
N ILE A 1 1.46 4.13 13.87
CA ILE A 1 2.78 3.49 14.07
C ILE A 1 2.53 2.17 14.77
N PHE A 2 2.95 1.05 14.18
CA PHE A 2 2.81 -0.27 14.81
C PHE A 2 3.89 -0.47 15.88
N PRO A 3 3.60 -1.18 16.99
CA PRO A 3 4.64 -1.55 17.95
C PRO A 3 5.67 -2.44 17.24
N GLY A 4 6.89 -1.93 17.04
CA GLY A 4 7.93 -2.63 16.26
C GLY A 4 8.59 -1.83 15.13
N ALA A 5 8.39 -0.51 15.06
CA ALA A 5 9.09 0.44 14.18
C ALA A 5 8.64 0.51 12.70
N SER A 6 7.67 -0.30 12.27
CA SER A 6 7.10 -0.16 10.92
C SER A 6 6.08 0.99 10.86
N SER A 7 6.40 2.01 10.08
CA SER A 7 5.48 3.04 9.60
C SER A 7 5.13 2.76 8.14
N TYR A 8 3.85 2.84 7.81
CA TYR A 8 3.36 2.67 6.45
C TYR A 8 2.67 3.96 6.03
N GLU A 9 2.98 4.41 4.81
CA GLU A 9 2.37 5.62 4.23
C GLU A 9 1.00 5.31 3.59
N ILE A 10 0.80 4.07 3.13
CA ILE A 10 -0.42 3.65 2.44
C ILE A 10 -0.79 2.20 2.81
N MET A 11 -2.09 1.93 2.95
CA MET A 11 -2.61 0.58 3.10
C MET A 11 -3.36 0.16 1.82
N VAL A 12 -2.86 -0.86 1.14
CA VAL A 12 -3.48 -1.40 -0.07
C VAL A 12 -4.33 -2.61 0.30
N LEU A 13 -5.64 -2.53 0.08
CA LEU A 13 -6.57 -3.62 0.37
C LEU A 13 -6.79 -4.48 -0.88
N PRO A 14 -7.06 -5.79 -0.69
CA PRO A 14 -7.43 -6.65 -1.80
C PRO A 14 -8.76 -6.22 -2.42
N ASN A 15 -8.89 -6.39 -3.73
CA ASN A 15 -10.10 -6.10 -4.50
C ASN A 15 -11.15 -7.22 -4.31
N PHE A 16 -11.75 -7.29 -3.13
CA PHE A 16 -12.89 -8.15 -2.85
C PHE A 16 -14.15 -7.35 -2.57
N GLU A 17 -15.30 -7.90 -2.95
CA GLU A 17 -16.62 -7.34 -2.64
C GLU A 17 -17.06 -7.63 -1.20
N THR A 18 -16.29 -8.41 -0.44
CA THR A 18 -16.68 -8.92 0.87
C THR A 18 -15.79 -8.42 1.99
N MET A 19 -16.40 -8.06 3.11
CA MET A 19 -15.69 -7.69 4.34
C MET A 19 -16.61 -7.85 5.55
N THR A 20 -16.09 -8.27 6.70
CA THR A 20 -16.91 -8.29 7.92
C THR A 20 -17.17 -6.86 8.41
N PRO A 21 -18.33 -6.58 9.05
CA PRO A 21 -18.60 -5.26 9.62
C PRO A 21 -17.52 -4.81 10.60
N GLU A 22 -16.98 -5.71 11.41
CA GLU A 22 -15.94 -5.40 12.38
C GLU A 22 -14.65 -4.93 11.69
N LEU A 23 -14.19 -5.65 10.66
CA LEU A 23 -12.98 -5.26 9.93
C LEU A 23 -13.17 -3.90 9.24
N LEU A 24 -14.33 -3.69 8.62
CA LEU A 24 -14.64 -2.41 7.97
C LEU A 24 -14.68 -1.24 8.97
N LYS A 25 -15.22 -1.45 10.18
CA LYS A 25 -15.16 -0.45 11.26
C LYS A 25 -13.72 -0.14 11.67
N ARG A 26 -12.84 -1.15 11.73
CA ARG A 26 -11.42 -0.93 12.06
C ARG A 26 -10.71 -0.13 10.97
N ILE A 27 -10.94 -0.45 9.70
CA ILE A 27 -10.39 0.31 8.57
C ILE A 27 -10.91 1.75 8.61
N THR A 28 -12.22 1.94 8.84
CA THR A 28 -12.82 3.27 8.98
C THR A 28 -12.11 4.08 10.05
N LEU A 29 -11.87 3.50 11.24
CA LEU A 29 -11.15 4.17 12.33
C LEU A 29 -9.71 4.54 11.95
N LEU A 30 -9.03 3.74 11.15
CA LEU A 30 -7.68 4.06 10.68
C LEU A 30 -7.71 5.25 9.71
N VAL A 31 -8.65 5.27 8.76
CA VAL A 31 -8.85 6.39 7.84
C VAL A 31 -9.21 7.66 8.62
N GLU A 32 -10.11 7.58 9.60
CA GLU A 32 -10.46 8.69 10.48
C GLU A 32 -9.25 9.28 11.20
N LYS A 33 -8.30 8.42 11.59
CA LYS A 33 -7.05 8.81 12.25
C LYS A 33 -5.96 9.29 11.30
N GLY A 34 -6.21 9.32 9.99
CA GLY A 34 -5.28 9.85 8.99
C GLY A 34 -4.61 8.80 8.12
N ALA A 35 -5.08 7.55 8.11
CA ALA A 35 -4.56 6.56 7.17
C ALA A 35 -5.02 6.87 5.73
N THR A 36 -4.09 6.74 4.80
CA THR A 36 -4.36 6.70 3.36
C THR A 36 -4.53 5.25 2.91
N ILE A 37 -5.59 4.95 2.17
CA ILE A 37 -5.86 3.59 1.69
C ILE A 37 -6.11 3.53 0.19
N ILE A 38 -5.77 2.41 -0.43
CA ILE A 38 -6.25 2.02 -1.77
C ILE A 38 -7.23 0.87 -1.58
N ALA A 39 -8.50 1.09 -1.92
CA ALA A 39 -9.53 0.08 -1.70
C ALA A 39 -10.81 0.36 -2.49
N SER A 40 -11.43 -0.70 -3.00
CA SER A 40 -12.81 -0.68 -3.51
C SER A 40 -13.80 -0.94 -2.36
N PRO A 41 -15.02 -0.37 -2.39
CA PRO A 41 -15.98 -0.54 -1.30
C PRO A 41 -16.51 -1.98 -1.23
N PRO A 42 -16.45 -2.66 -0.08
CA PRO A 42 -17.12 -3.95 0.09
C PRO A 42 -18.64 -3.74 0.13
N VAL A 43 -19.39 -4.73 -0.34
CA VAL A 43 -20.86 -4.65 -0.48
C VAL A 43 -21.60 -5.72 0.32
N LYS A 44 -20.90 -6.69 0.93
CA LYS A 44 -21.50 -7.75 1.76
C LYS A 44 -20.51 -8.36 2.74
N SER A 45 -21.01 -9.11 3.72
CA SER A 45 -20.21 -9.91 4.64
C SER A 45 -19.87 -11.28 4.02
N PRO A 46 -18.66 -11.83 4.25
CA PRO A 46 -18.35 -13.23 3.89
C PRO A 46 -18.98 -14.24 4.88
N SER A 47 -19.57 -13.78 5.99
CA SER A 47 -20.19 -14.60 7.03
C SER A 47 -21.71 -14.47 7.04
N LEU A 48 -22.41 -15.55 7.42
CA LEU A 48 -23.86 -15.57 7.68
C LEU A 48 -24.23 -15.11 9.10
N SER A 49 -23.25 -14.78 9.95
CA SER A 49 -23.52 -14.25 11.27
C SER A 49 -24.33 -12.95 11.17
N ASN A 50 -25.51 -12.92 11.81
CA ASN A 50 -26.43 -11.79 11.80
C ASN A 50 -26.91 -11.39 10.40
N TYR A 51 -27.16 -12.39 9.53
CA TYR A 51 -27.76 -12.16 8.22
C TYR A 51 -29.28 -11.94 8.33
N PRO A 52 -29.86 -10.97 7.57
CA PRO A 52 -29.25 -10.13 6.53
C PRO A 52 -28.65 -8.80 7.01
N GLU A 53 -28.72 -8.49 8.30
CA GLU A 53 -28.31 -7.20 8.88
C GLU A 53 -26.82 -6.92 8.64
N CYS A 54 -25.96 -7.94 8.64
CA CYS A 54 -24.54 -7.80 8.37
C CYS A 54 -24.24 -7.18 6.99
N ASP A 55 -24.99 -7.56 5.95
CA ASP A 55 -24.85 -7.00 4.60
C ASP A 55 -25.34 -5.55 4.54
N GLN A 56 -26.43 -5.24 5.26
CA GLN A 56 -26.94 -3.88 5.36
C GLN A 56 -25.94 -2.97 6.07
N GLU A 57 -25.31 -3.46 7.14
CA GLU A 57 -24.29 -2.75 7.89
C GLU A 57 -23.04 -2.48 7.04
N VAL A 58 -22.54 -3.49 6.31
CA VAL A 58 -21.42 -3.32 5.38
C VAL A 58 -21.73 -2.27 4.32
N LYS A 59 -22.89 -2.36 3.66
CA LYS A 59 -23.29 -1.37 2.65
C LYS A 59 -23.42 0.04 3.24
N GLY A 60 -23.96 0.16 4.45
CA GLY A 60 -24.09 1.43 5.15
C GLY A 60 -22.73 2.07 5.47
N LEU A 61 -21.82 1.29 6.04
CA LEU A 61 -20.45 1.72 6.35
C LEU A 61 -19.67 2.08 5.08
N SER A 62 -19.77 1.26 4.03
CA SER A 62 -19.11 1.52 2.75
C SER A 62 -19.65 2.80 2.08
N LYS A 63 -20.97 3.01 2.07
CA LYS A 63 -21.54 4.27 1.57
C LYS A 63 -21.08 5.47 2.38
N LYS A 64 -20.95 5.34 3.70
CA LYS A 64 -20.46 6.41 4.56
C LYS A 64 -19.00 6.76 4.23
N LEU A 65 -18.17 5.74 4.04
CA LEU A 65 -16.72 5.90 3.88
C LEU A 65 -16.31 6.31 2.45
N TRP A 66 -16.92 5.72 1.41
CA TRP A 66 -16.63 6.03 0.00
C TRP A 66 -17.59 7.05 -0.63
N GLY A 67 -18.72 7.39 0.03
CA GLY A 67 -19.77 8.25 -0.52
C GLY A 67 -20.66 7.59 -1.58
N SER A 68 -20.16 6.57 -2.27
CA SER A 68 -20.90 5.79 -3.27
C SER A 68 -20.39 4.34 -3.31
N LEU A 69 -21.24 3.42 -3.75
CA LEU A 69 -20.84 2.03 -4.07
C LEU A 69 -20.58 1.83 -5.56
N ASN A 70 -20.93 2.81 -6.40
CA ASN A 70 -20.67 2.76 -7.82
C ASN A 70 -19.20 3.13 -8.03
N ILE A 71 -18.40 2.13 -8.40
CA ILE A 71 -16.98 2.31 -8.68
C ILE A 71 -16.84 3.23 -9.90
N PRO A 72 -16.12 4.35 -9.78
CA PRO A 72 -15.93 5.27 -10.91
C PRO A 72 -14.99 4.65 -11.96
N ASP A 73 -15.25 4.95 -13.24
CA ASP A 73 -14.44 4.48 -14.37
C ASP A 73 -13.01 5.04 -14.36
N GLN A 74 -12.80 6.17 -13.67
CA GLN A 74 -11.51 6.82 -13.52
C GLN A 74 -11.04 6.79 -12.06
N LEU A 75 -9.72 6.83 -11.89
CA LEU A 75 -9.09 7.00 -10.59
C LEU A 75 -9.68 8.21 -9.86
N SER A 76 -10.22 7.95 -8.67
CA SER A 76 -10.90 8.93 -7.85
C SER A 76 -10.39 8.88 -6.41
N THR A 77 -10.61 9.97 -5.67
CA THR A 77 -10.21 10.08 -4.27
C THR A 77 -11.36 10.56 -3.43
N VAL A 78 -11.55 9.96 -2.26
CA VAL A 78 -12.49 10.40 -1.23
C VAL A 78 -11.68 10.84 -0.01
N LYS A 79 -11.92 12.06 0.46
CA LYS A 79 -11.40 12.52 1.75
C LYS A 79 -12.40 12.16 2.84
N TYR A 80 -11.92 11.59 3.93
CA TYR A 80 -12.76 11.21 5.05
C TYR A 80 -12.03 11.54 6.35
N GLU A 81 -12.54 12.54 7.07
CA GLU A 81 -11.88 13.13 8.23
C GLU A 81 -10.42 13.54 7.91
N LYS A 82 -9.44 12.88 8.55
CA LYS A 82 -8.00 13.15 8.38
C LYS A 82 -7.34 12.29 7.30
N GLY A 83 -8.03 11.27 6.81
CA GLY A 83 -7.50 10.30 5.86
C GLY A 83 -8.07 10.47 4.46
N GLU A 84 -7.61 9.60 3.56
CA GLU A 84 -8.08 9.59 2.18
C GLU A 84 -8.11 8.17 1.61
N ILE A 85 -8.95 7.99 0.60
CA ILE A 85 -9.19 6.72 -0.04
C ILE A 85 -9.04 6.90 -1.55
N TYR A 86 -8.11 6.16 -2.15
CA TYR A 86 -7.99 6.04 -3.61
C TYR A 86 -8.75 4.81 -4.10
N TRP A 87 -9.55 4.98 -5.15
CA TRP A 87 -10.41 3.94 -5.70
C TRP A 87 -10.80 4.24 -7.14
N GLY A 88 -11.38 3.26 -7.84
CA GLY A 88 -11.86 3.42 -9.21
C GLY A 88 -10.78 3.25 -10.28
N GLY A 89 -11.24 3.21 -11.54
CA GLY A 89 -10.41 3.00 -12.72
C GLY A 89 -9.47 1.80 -12.59
N GLU A 90 -8.19 2.04 -12.81
CA GLU A 90 -7.14 1.01 -12.77
C GLU A 90 -6.97 0.31 -11.42
N LEU A 91 -7.33 0.96 -10.30
CA LEU A 91 -7.20 0.37 -8.97
C LEU A 91 -8.23 -0.73 -8.70
N SER A 92 -9.37 -0.67 -9.40
CA SER A 92 -10.51 -1.57 -9.20
C SER A 92 -10.59 -2.69 -10.24
N LYS A 93 -9.56 -2.85 -11.09
CA LYS A 93 -9.50 -3.89 -12.14
C LYS A 93 -9.39 -5.34 -11.60
N GLY A 94 -9.16 -5.52 -10.30
CA GLY A 94 -8.99 -6.84 -9.68
C GLY A 94 -10.23 -7.75 -9.69
N TYR A 95 -11.39 -7.24 -10.11
CA TYR A 95 -12.61 -8.05 -10.20
C TYR A 95 -12.66 -8.96 -11.44
N SER A 96 -11.87 -8.69 -12.50
CA SER A 96 -11.94 -9.44 -13.77
C SER A 96 -10.72 -10.33 -14.07
N ASP A 97 -9.52 -9.99 -13.59
CA ASP A 97 -8.27 -10.53 -14.15
C ASP A 97 -7.36 -11.31 -13.17
N SER A 98 -7.93 -12.01 -12.18
CA SER A 98 -7.17 -12.82 -11.18
C SER A 98 -6.17 -12.05 -10.30
N THR A 99 -6.13 -10.72 -10.40
CA THR A 99 -5.24 -9.85 -9.65
C THR A 99 -5.90 -9.40 -8.35
N LEU A 100 -5.40 -9.94 -7.24
CA LEU A 100 -5.98 -9.67 -5.92
C LEU A 100 -5.76 -8.23 -5.43
N TYR A 101 -4.65 -7.62 -5.82
CA TYR A 101 -4.28 -6.25 -5.45
C TYR A 101 -4.12 -5.40 -6.70
N PRO A 102 -4.27 -4.06 -6.59
CA PRO A 102 -3.78 -3.14 -7.61
C PRO A 102 -2.34 -3.47 -8.00
N ASP A 103 -2.01 -3.25 -9.27
CA ASP A 103 -0.65 -3.44 -9.73
C ASP A 103 0.33 -2.45 -9.07
N TYR A 104 1.61 -2.79 -9.12
CA TYR A 104 2.68 -1.99 -8.52
C TYR A 104 2.74 -0.58 -9.12
N GLU A 105 2.59 -0.45 -10.44
CA GLU A 105 2.75 0.83 -11.13
C GLU A 105 1.67 1.83 -10.72
N SER A 106 0.41 1.37 -10.64
CA SER A 106 -0.71 2.16 -10.16
C SER A 106 -0.50 2.64 -8.72
N THR A 107 0.02 1.77 -7.85
CA THR A 107 0.33 2.12 -6.45
C THR A 107 1.51 3.11 -6.36
N ALA A 108 2.58 2.89 -7.12
CA ALA A 108 3.74 3.77 -7.17
C ALA A 108 3.38 5.18 -7.67
N ARG A 109 2.47 5.29 -8.64
CA ARG A 109 1.95 6.56 -9.15
C ARG A 109 1.23 7.36 -8.05
N ILE A 110 0.50 6.69 -7.16
CA ILE A 110 -0.17 7.32 -6.02
C ILE A 110 0.86 7.80 -4.99
N LEU A 111 1.83 6.96 -4.64
CA LEU A 111 2.93 7.36 -3.75
C LEU A 111 3.68 8.58 -4.29
N GLY A 112 3.93 8.64 -5.60
CA GLY A 112 4.52 9.80 -6.26
C GLY A 112 3.68 11.07 -6.12
N LYS A 113 2.34 10.98 -6.24
CA LYS A 113 1.42 12.11 -6.00
C LYS A 113 1.46 12.58 -4.54
N MET A 114 1.71 11.67 -3.60
CA MET A 114 1.91 11.97 -2.19
C MET A 114 3.33 12.50 -1.89
N ASN A 115 4.15 12.75 -2.92
CA ASN A 115 5.56 13.15 -2.81
C ASN A 115 6.43 12.14 -2.03
N ILE A 116 6.02 10.87 -2.01
CA ILE A 116 6.77 9.77 -1.43
C ILE A 116 7.66 9.21 -2.53
N LYS A 117 8.96 9.45 -2.40
CA LYS A 117 9.96 8.93 -3.32
C LYS A 117 10.24 7.46 -3.04
N GLU A 118 10.64 6.72 -4.06
CA GLU A 118 11.14 5.36 -3.91
C GLU A 118 12.31 5.32 -2.92
N ASP A 119 12.38 4.23 -2.17
CA ASP A 119 13.38 4.07 -1.12
C ASP A 119 14.76 3.69 -1.69
N PHE A 120 14.75 2.95 -2.79
CA PHE A 120 15.93 2.51 -3.52
C PHE A 120 15.57 2.44 -5.00
N VAL A 121 16.51 2.90 -5.84
CA VAL A 121 16.40 2.85 -7.30
C VAL A 121 17.71 2.30 -7.86
N SER A 122 17.63 1.34 -8.78
CA SER A 122 18.77 0.88 -9.58
C SER A 122 18.47 1.05 -11.07
N GLU A 123 19.50 1.26 -11.90
CA GLU A 123 19.32 1.15 -13.34
C GLU A 123 19.06 -0.32 -13.70
N GLY A 124 17.86 -0.59 -14.22
CA GLY A 124 17.35 -1.94 -14.48
C GLY A 124 16.71 -2.62 -13.25
N ASP A 125 15.73 -3.48 -13.49
CA ASP A 125 14.91 -4.15 -12.46
C ASP A 125 15.53 -5.45 -11.90
N ASN A 126 16.84 -5.62 -12.07
CA ASN A 126 17.54 -6.87 -11.73
C ASN A 126 18.12 -6.91 -10.32
N ILE A 127 18.10 -5.77 -9.62
CA ILE A 127 18.61 -5.63 -8.26
C ILE A 127 17.43 -5.58 -7.28
N ARG A 128 17.42 -6.50 -6.31
CA ARG A 128 16.49 -6.42 -5.18
C ARG A 128 17.15 -5.79 -3.98
N PHE A 129 16.33 -5.17 -3.15
CA PHE A 129 16.79 -4.62 -1.89
C PHE A 129 15.86 -4.94 -0.72
N GLY A 130 16.43 -4.87 0.47
CA GLY A 130 15.68 -4.71 1.72
C GLY A 130 16.31 -3.58 2.52
N HIS A 131 15.47 -2.72 3.10
CA HIS A 131 15.91 -1.60 3.94
C HIS A 131 15.53 -1.85 5.39
N ARG A 132 16.50 -1.68 6.28
CA ARG A 132 16.28 -1.68 7.73
C ARG A 132 16.87 -0.41 8.32
N ARG A 133 16.14 0.18 9.25
CA ARG A 133 16.57 1.36 9.98
C ARG A 133 16.89 1.02 11.43
N THR A 134 17.96 1.61 11.94
CA THR A 134 18.26 1.74 13.37
C THR A 134 18.21 3.21 13.77
N GLU A 135 18.42 3.53 15.05
CA GLU A 135 18.46 4.93 15.50
C GLU A 135 19.58 5.74 14.83
N GLU A 136 20.68 5.08 14.47
CA GLU A 136 21.89 5.74 13.98
C GLU A 136 22.13 5.57 12.48
N ARG A 137 21.53 4.54 11.84
CA ARG A 137 21.92 4.11 10.49
C ARG A 137 20.76 3.60 9.66
N ASP A 138 20.89 3.83 8.36
CA ASP A 138 20.15 3.14 7.32
C ASP A 138 20.99 1.94 6.82
N ILE A 139 20.40 0.74 6.77
CA ILE A 139 21.04 -0.50 6.35
C ILE A 139 20.30 -1.05 5.14
N TYR A 140 20.98 -1.10 3.99
CA TYR A 140 20.45 -1.69 2.76
C TYR A 140 21.11 -3.03 2.47
N PHE A 141 20.32 -4.08 2.36
CA PHE A 141 20.73 -5.34 1.75
C PHE A 141 20.42 -5.25 0.26
N VAL A 142 21.41 -5.44 -0.61
CA VAL A 142 21.26 -5.34 -2.07
C VAL A 142 21.71 -6.66 -2.69
N ALA A 143 20.87 -7.24 -3.53
CA ALA A 143 21.11 -8.56 -4.13
C ALA A 143 20.92 -8.52 -5.65
N ASN A 144 21.95 -8.97 -6.36
CA ASN A 144 21.84 -9.33 -7.77
C ASN A 144 21.12 -10.68 -7.88
N ARG A 145 20.06 -10.74 -8.69
CA ARG A 145 19.27 -11.97 -8.91
C ARG A 145 19.55 -12.67 -10.23
N THR A 146 20.56 -12.22 -10.95
CA THR A 146 20.99 -12.83 -12.21
C THR A 146 22.31 -13.55 -12.00
N GLU A 147 22.58 -14.53 -12.85
CA GLU A 147 23.90 -15.21 -12.89
C GLU A 147 24.99 -14.31 -13.52
N GLU A 148 24.59 -13.22 -14.16
CA GLU A 148 25.50 -12.27 -14.79
C GLU A 148 26.01 -11.23 -13.80
N TYR A 149 27.26 -10.81 -13.97
CA TYR A 149 27.83 -9.67 -13.26
C TYR A 149 27.09 -8.38 -13.64
N GLN A 150 26.66 -7.63 -12.62
CA GLN A 150 25.94 -6.37 -12.81
C GLN A 150 26.81 -5.18 -12.40
N LYS A 151 26.90 -4.17 -13.27
CA LYS A 151 27.40 -2.83 -12.95
C LYS A 151 26.28 -1.83 -13.20
N THR A 152 25.75 -1.25 -12.13
CA THR A 152 24.59 -0.34 -12.19
C THR A 152 24.74 0.80 -11.20
N LYS A 153 24.10 1.94 -11.49
CA LYS A 153 23.98 3.04 -10.55
C LYS A 153 22.81 2.79 -9.60
N CYS A 154 23.08 2.90 -8.30
CA CYS A 154 22.07 2.79 -7.25
C CYS A 154 21.87 4.14 -6.54
N ILE A 155 20.62 4.50 -6.28
CA ILE A 155 20.21 5.68 -5.52
C ILE A 155 19.45 5.20 -4.28
N PHE A 156 19.84 5.71 -3.11
CA PHE A 156 19.27 5.33 -1.81
C PHE A 156 18.62 6.54 -1.17
N ARG A 157 17.42 6.37 -0.61
CA ARG A 157 16.73 7.42 0.13
C ARG A 157 17.22 7.44 1.58
N GLN A 158 18.23 8.27 1.84
CA GLN A 158 18.76 8.42 3.19
C GLN A 158 17.74 9.08 4.12
N SER A 159 17.42 8.42 5.22
CA SER A 159 16.46 8.91 6.22
C SER A 159 17.16 9.63 7.38
N ILE A 160 18.43 9.32 7.62
CA ILE A 160 19.26 9.91 8.68
C ILE A 160 20.40 10.71 8.05
N PRO A 161 20.50 12.03 8.28
CA PRO A 161 21.63 12.83 7.81
C PRO A 161 22.89 12.42 8.58
N SER A 162 23.64 11.46 8.03
CA SER A 162 24.93 11.00 8.55
C SER A 162 25.98 11.10 7.44
N LEU A 163 27.24 11.36 7.83
CA LEU A 163 28.38 11.38 6.91
C LEU A 163 28.42 10.05 6.12
N PRO A 164 28.73 10.07 4.81
CA PRO A 164 28.55 8.92 3.93
C PRO A 164 29.64 7.86 4.18
N ILE A 165 29.51 7.11 5.27
CA ILE A 165 30.28 5.89 5.48
C ILE A 165 29.41 4.74 4.99
N ILE A 166 29.41 4.55 3.67
CA ILE A 166 28.76 3.39 3.05
C ILE A 166 29.74 2.22 3.13
N HIS A 167 29.54 1.33 4.10
CA HIS A 167 30.24 0.03 4.11
C HIS A 167 29.44 -0.96 3.27
N PHE A 168 29.84 -1.15 2.00
CA PHE A 168 29.35 -2.26 1.19
C PHE A 168 30.03 -3.56 1.64
N ARG A 169 29.29 -4.44 2.31
CA ARG A 169 29.59 -5.88 2.30
C ARG A 169 28.57 -6.55 1.39
N ILE A 170 28.97 -6.75 0.13
CA ILE A 170 28.20 -7.58 -0.80
C ILE A 170 28.45 -9.03 -0.36
N LEU A 171 27.44 -9.65 0.24
CA LEU A 171 27.40 -11.10 0.40
C LEU A 171 26.87 -11.68 -0.91
N LEU A 172 27.76 -12.27 -1.70
CA LEU A 172 27.39 -13.10 -2.83
C LEU A 172 26.90 -14.44 -2.26
N PHE A 173 25.63 -14.78 -2.51
CA PHE A 173 25.11 -16.14 -2.38
C PHE A 173 24.71 -16.63 -3.76
#